data_AF-A0A1Q6RA98-F1
#
_entry.id   AF-A0A1Q6RA98-F1
#
_cell.length_a   1.000
_cell.length_b   1.000
_cell.length_c   1.000
_cell.angle_alpha   90.00
_cell.angle_beta   90.00
_cell.angle_gamma   90.00
#
_symmetry.space_group_name_H-M   'P 1'
#
loop_
_entity.id
_entity.type
_entity.pdbx_description
1 polymer ?
#
loop_
_entity_poly.entity_id
_entity_poly.type
_entity_poly.pdbx_seq_one_letter_code
_entity_poly.pdbx_strand_id
1 'polypeptide(L)'
;MAKRPTTDPALRDLKQELLRTTDALKDAYTRFNCVCDSELIEASIYEISALKARCNYLLRRIKELSGEAVPSAIPRARPVQAAAAAASAPEEAPCMAAGAMKGGDTCRS
;
A
#
# COMPACT_ATOMS: atom_id res chain seq x y z
N MET A 1 -12.23 -34.56 23.00
CA MET A 1 -12.44 -34.37 21.55
C MET A 1 -11.26 -33.61 20.98
N ALA A 2 -10.39 -34.27 20.21
CA ALA A 2 -9.22 -33.65 19.60
C ALA A 2 -9.67 -32.76 18.42
N LYS A 3 -9.40 -31.47 18.51
CA LYS A 3 -9.72 -30.50 17.45
C LYS A 3 -8.87 -30.83 16.23
N ARG A 4 -9.51 -31.17 15.11
CA ARG A 4 -8.83 -31.61 13.88
C ARG A 4 -7.80 -30.57 13.42
N PRO A 5 -6.63 -31.00 12.90
CA PRO A 5 -5.58 -30.11 12.40
C PRO A 5 -5.94 -29.55 11.01
N THR A 6 -7.09 -28.91 10.87
CA THR A 6 -7.46 -28.16 9.64
C THR A 6 -6.51 -26.99 9.37
N THR A 7 -5.68 -26.64 10.35
CA THR A 7 -4.65 -25.59 10.27
C THR A 7 -3.44 -26.01 9.44
N ASP A 8 -3.10 -27.30 9.37
CA ASP A 8 -1.83 -27.74 8.76
C ASP A 8 -1.69 -27.39 7.26
N PRO A 9 -2.67 -27.68 6.37
CA PRO A 9 -2.54 -27.33 4.96
C PRO A 9 -2.53 -25.81 4.72
N ALA A 10 -3.42 -25.07 5.38
CA ALA A 10 -3.49 -23.62 5.24
C ALA A 10 -2.22 -22.91 5.74
N LEU A 11 -1.62 -23.41 6.83
CA LEU A 11 -0.38 -22.86 7.37
C LEU A 11 0.82 -23.17 6.45
N ARG A 12 0.83 -24.34 5.79
CA ARG A 12 1.83 -24.67 4.77
C ARG A 12 1.72 -23.75 3.55
N ASP A 13 0.52 -23.49 3.07
CA ASP A 13 0.28 -22.59 1.94
C ASP A 13 0.75 -21.16 2.25
N LEU A 14 0.43 -20.66 3.44
CA LEU A 14 0.89 -19.33 3.89
C LEU A 14 2.41 -19.24 4.01
N LYS A 15 3.08 -20.29 4.50
CA LYS A 15 4.55 -20.35 4.54
C LYS A 15 5.13 -20.34 3.12
N GLN A 16 4.53 -21.09 2.20
CA GLN A 16 4.97 -21.10 0.81
C GLN A 16 4.77 -19.74 0.14
N GLU A 17 3.64 -19.07 0.39
CA GLU A 17 3.37 -17.73 -0.11
C GLU A 17 4.36 -16.70 0.46
N LEU A 18 4.72 -16.82 1.75
CA LEU A 18 5.72 -15.97 2.40
C LEU A 18 7.09 -16.11 1.75
N LEU A 19 7.52 -17.34 1.43
CA LEU A 19 8.77 -17.59 0.72
C LEU A 19 8.76 -16.91 -0.66
N ARG A 20 7.72 -17.16 -1.47
CA ARG A 20 7.59 -16.54 -2.80
C ARG A 20 7.58 -15.01 -2.74
N THR A 21 6.87 -14.43 -1.77
CA THR A 21 6.80 -12.98 -1.59
C THR A 21 8.16 -12.41 -1.15
N THR A 22 8.89 -13.14 -0.31
CA THR A 22 10.23 -12.75 0.14
C THR A 22 11.23 -12.77 -1.01
N ASP A 23 11.16 -13.77 -1.89
CA ASP A 23 12.03 -13.82 -3.07
C ASP A 23 11.67 -12.73 -4.08
N ALA A 24 10.38 -12.50 -4.35
CA ALA A 24 9.94 -11.36 -5.14
C ALA A 24 10.41 -10.01 -4.57
N LEU A 25 10.46 -9.88 -3.24
CA LEU A 25 10.98 -8.68 -2.57
C LEU A 25 12.48 -8.50 -2.82
N LYS A 26 13.28 -9.57 -2.72
CA LYS A 26 14.73 -9.53 -3.04
C LYS A 26 14.96 -9.16 -4.51
N ASP A 27 14.16 -9.72 -5.40
CA ASP A 27 14.23 -9.44 -6.83
C ASP A 27 13.88 -7.98 -7.12
N ALA A 28 12.81 -7.46 -6.50
CA ALA A 28 12.41 -6.05 -6.63
C ALA A 28 13.51 -5.10 -6.13
N TYR A 29 14.17 -5.43 -5.01
CA TYR A 29 15.33 -4.68 -4.52
C TYR A 29 16.51 -4.72 -5.49
N THR A 30 16.78 -5.87 -6.10
CA THR A 30 17.85 -6.02 -7.09
C THR A 30 17.55 -5.19 -8.34
N ARG A 31 16.31 -5.26 -8.85
CA ARG A 31 15.85 -4.46 -9.99
C ARG A 31 15.94 -2.96 -9.70
N PHE A 32 15.48 -2.51 -8.52
CA PHE A 32 15.52 -1.11 -8.12
C PHE A 32 16.91 -0.49 -8.25
N ASN A 33 17.97 -1.24 -7.90
CA ASN A 33 19.35 -0.75 -8.02
C ASN A 33 19.80 -0.50 -9.47
N CYS A 34 19.08 -1.02 -10.46
CA CYS A 34 19.40 -0.89 -11.89
C CYS A 34 18.41 0.01 -12.65
N VAL A 35 17.37 0.54 -11.99
CA VAL A 35 16.40 1.44 -12.64
C VAL A 35 16.92 2.88 -12.58
N CYS A 36 16.92 3.56 -13.73
CA CYS A 36 17.32 4.98 -13.83
C CYS A 36 16.18 5.92 -14.26
N ASP A 37 15.07 5.36 -14.76
CA ASP A 37 13.91 6.13 -15.20
C ASP A 37 13.06 6.53 -13.98
N SER A 38 12.70 7.81 -13.88
CA SER A 38 11.98 8.38 -12.73
C SER A 38 10.64 7.68 -12.46
N GLU A 39 9.86 7.40 -13.50
CA GLU A 39 8.54 6.77 -13.35
C GLU A 39 8.70 5.31 -12.91
N LEU A 40 9.74 4.61 -13.42
CA LEU A 40 10.04 3.24 -13.00
C LEU A 40 10.61 3.18 -11.58
N ILE A 41 11.33 4.22 -11.12
CA ILE A 41 11.81 4.34 -9.73
C ILE A 41 10.60 4.43 -8.80
N GLU A 42 9.64 5.29 -9.10
CA GLU A 42 8.41 5.43 -8.31
C GLU A 42 7.61 4.11 -8.28
N ALA A 43 7.41 3.49 -9.44
CA ALA A 43 6.76 2.17 -9.52
C ALA A 43 7.46 1.11 -8.66
N SER A 44 8.79 1.10 -8.67
CA SER A 44 9.60 0.16 -7.87
C SER A 44 9.49 0.43 -6.36
N ILE A 45 9.36 1.69 -5.94
CA ILE A 45 9.12 2.05 -4.53
C ILE A 45 7.75 1.52 -4.08
N TYR A 46 6.71 1.67 -4.90
CA TYR A 46 5.39 1.13 -4.61
C TYR A 46 5.41 -0.41 -4.57
N GLU A 47 6.11 -1.06 -5.51
CA GLU A 47 6.25 -2.52 -5.53
C GLU A 47 6.93 -3.05 -4.25
N ILE A 48 8.07 -2.48 -3.86
CA ILE A 48 8.80 -2.86 -2.63
C ILE A 48 7.91 -2.65 -1.39
N SER A 49 7.17 -1.55 -1.33
CA SER A 49 6.29 -1.24 -0.20
C SER A 49 5.13 -2.23 -0.09
N ALA A 50 4.52 -2.60 -1.21
CA ALA A 50 3.45 -3.59 -1.27
C ALA A 50 3.96 -4.98 -0.84
N LEU A 51 5.13 -5.40 -1.34
CA LEU A 51 5.74 -6.68 -0.98
C LEU A 51 6.11 -6.75 0.50
N LYS A 52 6.66 -5.68 1.09
CA LYS A 52 6.89 -5.58 2.55
C LYS A 52 5.59 -5.70 3.35
N ALA A 53 4.53 -5.03 2.92
CA ALA A 53 3.22 -5.09 3.58
C ALA A 53 2.65 -6.52 3.54
N ARG A 54 2.78 -7.20 2.39
CA ARG A 54 2.36 -8.60 2.23
C ARG A 54 3.17 -9.55 3.10
N CYS A 55 4.50 -9.43 3.16
CA CYS A 55 5.34 -10.21 4.08
C CYS A 55 4.92 -10.03 5.53
N ASN A 56 4.71 -8.79 5.98
CA ASN A 56 4.26 -8.50 7.34
C ASN A 56 2.89 -9.10 7.66
N TYR A 57 1.95 -9.03 6.71
CA TYR A 57 0.64 -9.66 6.86
C TYR A 57 0.75 -11.19 6.97
N LEU A 58 1.51 -11.83 6.08
CA LEU A 58 1.69 -13.29 6.08
C LEU A 58 2.34 -13.78 7.38
N LEU A 59 3.35 -13.06 7.89
CA LEU A 59 3.97 -13.37 9.18
C LEU A 59 2.97 -13.32 10.34
N ARG A 60 2.12 -12.29 10.39
CA ARG A 60 1.05 -12.19 11.40
C ARG A 60 0.06 -13.32 11.26
N ARG A 61 -0.37 -13.62 10.04
CA ARG A 61 -1.34 -14.67 9.76
C ARG A 61 -0.83 -16.05 10.16
N ILE A 62 0.44 -16.35 9.88
CA ILE A 62 1.09 -17.59 10.29
C ILE A 62 1.13 -17.68 11.82
N LYS A 63 1.50 -16.61 12.52
CA LYS A 63 1.56 -16.58 13.99
C LYS A 63 0.19 -16.77 14.65
N GLU A 64 -0.85 -16.09 14.12
CA GLU A 64 -2.24 -16.26 14.57
C GLU A 64 -2.69 -17.72 14.45
N LEU A 65 -2.35 -18.38 13.35
CA LEU A 65 -2.71 -19.78 13.11
C LEU A 65 -1.85 -20.77 13.89
N SER A 66 -0.60 -20.44 14.20
CA SER A 66 0.28 -21.27 15.03
C SER A 66 -0.03 -21.17 16.53
N GLY A 67 -0.96 -20.31 16.92
CA GLY A 67 -1.33 -20.10 18.33
C GLY A 67 -0.31 -19.27 19.11
N GLU A 68 0.60 -18.58 18.41
CA GLU A 68 1.57 -17.68 19.04
C GLU A 68 0.92 -16.30 19.21
N ALA A 69 0.93 -15.74 20.42
CA ALA A 69 0.33 -14.45 20.69
C ALA A 69 1.02 -13.37 19.83
N VAL A 70 0.27 -12.76 18.90
CA VAL A 70 0.77 -11.63 18.10
C VAL A 70 0.47 -10.35 18.87
N PRO A 71 1.45 -9.70 19.54
CA PRO A 71 1.26 -8.33 19.96
C PRO A 71 1.06 -7.48 18.71
N SER A 72 -0.13 -6.90 18.57
CA SER A 72 -0.48 -5.95 17.52
C SER A 72 0.32 -4.65 17.70
N ALA A 73 1.63 -4.70 17.45
CA ALA A 73 2.59 -3.64 17.74
C ALA A 73 3.21 -3.02 16.49
N ILE A 74 2.63 -3.20 15.30
CA ILE A 74 2.95 -2.28 14.21
C ILE A 74 1.99 -1.10 14.41
N PRO A 75 2.48 0.11 14.69
CA PRO A 75 1.64 1.30 14.65
C PRO A 75 0.92 1.29 13.31
N ARG A 76 -0.41 1.35 13.32
CA ARG A 76 -1.17 1.61 12.08
C ARG A 76 -0.47 2.77 11.39
N ALA A 77 -0.03 2.58 10.15
CA ALA A 77 0.58 3.65 9.37
C ALA A 77 -0.36 4.84 9.48
N ARG A 78 0.04 5.89 10.21
CA ARG A 78 -0.67 7.15 10.16
C ARG A 78 -0.53 7.59 8.71
N PRO A 79 -1.63 7.82 7.97
CA PRO A 79 -1.51 8.43 6.66
C PRO A 79 -0.67 9.69 6.86
N VAL A 80 0.39 9.85 6.06
CA VAL A 80 1.10 11.13 5.95
C VAL A 80 0.01 12.15 5.68
N GLN A 81 -0.21 13.04 6.63
CA GLN A 81 -1.16 14.13 6.44
C GLN A 81 -0.68 14.88 5.20
N ALA A 82 -1.52 14.91 4.16
CA ALA A 82 -1.31 15.69 2.94
C ALA A 82 -1.37 17.21 3.20
N ALA A 83 -0.89 17.67 4.36
CA ALA A 83 -0.98 19.03 4.85
C ALA A 83 0.38 19.77 4.81
N ALA A 84 1.48 19.11 4.45
CA ALA A 84 2.81 19.73 4.43
C ALA A 84 3.31 20.14 3.02
N ALA A 85 2.48 20.01 1.98
CA ALA A 85 2.79 20.54 0.63
C ALA A 85 2.06 21.87 0.32
N ALA A 86 1.40 22.49 1.31
CA ALA A 86 0.68 23.76 1.13
C ALA A 86 1.48 25.00 1.54
N ALA A 87 2.76 24.86 1.94
CA ALA A 87 3.56 25.98 2.44
C ALA A 87 4.37 26.72 1.35
N SER A 88 4.21 26.39 0.06
CA SER A 88 4.80 27.20 -1.02
C SER A 88 4.09 26.98 -2.35
N ALA A 89 2.87 27.52 -2.49
CA ALA A 89 2.24 27.78 -3.78
C ALA A 89 1.32 29.01 -3.65
N PRO A 90 1.25 29.89 -4.67
CA PRO A 90 0.46 31.11 -4.60
C PRO A 90 -1.02 30.76 -4.52
N GLU A 91 -1.77 31.63 -3.86
CA GLU A 91 -3.20 31.55 -3.55
C GLU A 91 -4.03 30.94 -4.71
N GLU A 92 -4.27 29.63 -4.66
CA GLU A 92 -5.18 28.95 -5.58
C GLU A 92 -6.61 29.23 -5.15
N ALA A 93 -7.36 29.84 -6.06
CA ALA A 93 -8.80 30.03 -5.94
C ALA A 93 -9.47 28.66 -5.66
N PRO A 94 -10.45 28.60 -4.73
CA PRO A 94 -11.12 27.35 -4.43
C PRO A 94 -11.81 26.81 -5.69
N CYS A 95 -11.58 25.53 -5.97
CA CYS A 95 -12.20 24.80 -7.07
C CYS A 95 -13.74 24.84 -6.92
N MET A 96 -14.38 25.74 -7.66
CA MET A 96 -15.82 25.90 -7.71
C MET A 96 -16.43 24.86 -8.66
N ALA A 97 -17.48 24.18 -8.21
CA ALA A 97 -18.19 23.19 -9.01
C ALA A 97 -18.78 23.81 -10.29
N ALA A 98 -18.70 23.10 -11.41
CA ALA A 98 -19.14 23.56 -12.74
C ALA A 98 -20.63 23.97 -12.83
N GLY A 99 -21.47 23.63 -11.83
CA GLY A 99 -22.87 24.06 -11.76
C GLY A 99 -23.09 25.49 -11.26
N ALA A 100 -22.05 26.20 -10.82
CA ALA A 100 -22.15 27.56 -10.28
C ALA A 100 -22.05 28.68 -11.34
N MET A 101 -21.88 28.34 -12.62
CA MET A 101 -21.81 29.34 -13.69
C MET A 101 -23.23 29.81 -14.02
N LYS A 102 -23.57 31.03 -13.61
CA LYS A 102 -24.77 31.71 -14.10
C LYS A 102 -24.52 32.09 -15.56
N GLY A 103 -25.15 31.35 -16.48
CA GLY A 103 -25.05 31.61 -17.93
C GLY A 103 -25.36 33.08 -18.23
N GLY A 104 -24.43 33.75 -18.92
CA GLY A 104 -24.59 35.13 -19.34
C GLY A 104 -25.68 35.29 -20.40
N ASP A 105 -26.21 36.51 -20.54
CA ASP A 105 -27.27 36.83 -21.49
C ASP A 105 -26.84 36.51 -22.93
N THR A 106 -27.72 35.83 -23.66
CA THR A 106 -27.49 35.51 -25.07
C THR A 106 -27.58 36.78 -25.91
N CYS A 107 -26.51 37.08 -26.66
CA CYS A 107 -26.55 38.14 -27.66
C CYS A 107 -27.62 37.83 -28.71
N ARG A 108 -28.58 38.73 -28.87
CA ARG A 108 -29.51 38.73 -30.02
C ARG A 108 -28.79 39.41 -31.19
N SER A 109 -28.70 38.69 -32.31
CA SER A 109 -28.12 39.15 -33.58
C SER A 109 -28.80 40.41 -34.12
#